data_AF-A0A4Y8DDQ9-F1
#
_entry.id   AF-A0A4Y8DDQ9-F1
#
_cell.length_a   1.000
_cell.length_b   1.000
_cell.length_c   1.000
_cell.angle_alpha   90.00
_cell.angle_beta   90.00
_cell.angle_gamma   90.00
#
_symmetry.space_group_name_H-M   'P 1'
#
loop_
_entity.id
_entity.type
_entity.pdbx_description
1 polymer ?
#
loop_
_entity_poly.entity_id
_entity_poly.type
_entity_poly.pdbx_seq_one_letter_code
_entity_poly.pdbx_strand_id
1 'polypeptide(L)'
;MFALRRKAVQSADRVGRVSTRVPRRWSSAQHGKTGDEVHHFAGSSTEHGHHHAGPTNESFGTGFFLVLAAIPISIGVYQYAQPSADGSPSGLAKLIDSYSHYKEKWAARNALHVSMLEQAAFDRNLFQSDVGSAHVNLRFPEQFNTGSPWNVPAGHRARDMEKLVAHYEKINKENEEKKR
;
A
#
# COMPACT_ATOMS: atom_id res chain seq x y z
N MET A 1 -14.09 27.71 32.67
CA MET A 1 -14.57 26.31 32.69
C MET A 1 -14.80 25.88 31.26
N PHE A 2 -13.93 25.03 30.70
CA PHE A 2 -14.02 24.60 29.30
C PHE A 2 -14.80 23.29 29.19
N ALA A 3 -15.93 23.34 28.48
CA ALA A 3 -16.77 22.18 28.21
C ALA A 3 -16.14 21.31 27.11
N LEU A 4 -15.56 20.17 27.50
CA LEU A 4 -15.11 19.12 26.58
C LEU A 4 -16.33 18.47 25.90
N ARG A 5 -16.49 18.71 24.60
CA ARG A 5 -17.51 18.07 23.76
C ARG A 5 -17.20 16.57 23.65
N ARG A 6 -18.02 15.73 24.28
CA ARG A 6 -18.02 14.27 24.08
C ARG A 6 -18.61 13.95 22.70
N LYS A 7 -17.75 13.71 21.71
CA LYS A 7 -18.09 13.02 20.46
C LYS A 7 -17.03 11.96 20.19
N ALA A 8 -17.12 10.82 20.88
CA ALA A 8 -16.36 9.61 20.54
C ALA A 8 -16.89 8.41 21.34
N VAL A 9 -18.15 8.00 21.14
CA VAL A 9 -18.64 6.69 21.60
C VAL A 9 -19.67 6.18 20.59
N GLN A 10 -19.22 5.81 19.38
CA GLN A 10 -20.01 4.96 18.49
C GLN A 10 -19.18 4.42 17.31
N SER A 11 -18.15 3.62 17.59
CA SER A 11 -17.51 2.80 16.56
C SER A 11 -16.64 1.71 17.18
N ALA A 12 -17.25 0.78 17.93
CA ALA A 12 -16.52 -0.37 18.49
C ALA A 12 -17.14 -1.74 18.17
N ASP A 13 -18.32 -1.81 17.53
CA ASP A 13 -19.04 -3.09 17.41
C ASP A 13 -18.96 -3.81 16.06
N ARG A 14 -18.09 -3.39 15.13
CA ARG A 14 -17.86 -4.17 13.89
C ARG A 14 -16.40 -4.15 13.47
N VAL A 15 -15.51 -4.63 14.32
CA VAL A 15 -14.20 -5.12 13.86
C VAL A 15 -14.44 -6.51 13.25
N GLY A 16 -14.92 -6.51 12.00
CA GLY A 16 -14.92 -7.71 11.18
C GLY A 16 -13.48 -8.24 11.05
N ARG A 17 -13.33 -9.57 11.07
CA ARG A 17 -12.06 -10.29 10.93
C ARG A 17 -11.11 -9.57 9.97
N VAL A 18 -9.99 -9.05 10.50
CA VAL A 18 -8.87 -8.54 9.70
C VAL A 18 -8.28 -9.72 8.94
N SER A 19 -8.74 -9.90 7.69
CA SER A 19 -8.09 -10.76 6.73
C SER A 19 -6.78 -10.08 6.35
N THR A 20 -5.65 -10.60 6.83
CA THR A 20 -4.32 -10.19 6.41
C THR A 20 -4.17 -10.48 4.92
N ARG A 21 -4.49 -9.52 4.06
CA ARG A 21 -4.11 -9.58 2.64
C ARG A 21 -2.62 -9.36 2.55
N VAL A 22 -1.87 -10.44 2.33
CA VAL A 22 -0.48 -10.39 1.91
C VAL A 22 -0.43 -9.58 0.60
N PRO A 23 0.35 -8.48 0.50
CA PRO A 23 0.53 -7.80 -0.77
C PRO A 23 1.26 -8.75 -1.72
N ARG A 24 0.60 -9.18 -2.80
CA ARG A 24 1.27 -9.87 -3.89
C ARG A 24 2.32 -8.91 -4.45
N ARG A 25 3.60 -9.25 -4.29
CA ARG A 25 4.68 -8.63 -5.05
C ARG A 25 4.37 -8.85 -6.53
N TRP A 26 4.18 -7.76 -7.27
CA TRP A 26 4.21 -7.80 -8.72
C TRP A 26 5.62 -8.19 -9.12
N SER A 27 5.81 -9.44 -9.52
CA SER A 27 6.98 -9.85 -10.28
C SER A 27 6.88 -9.18 -11.65
N SER A 28 7.68 -8.14 -11.90
CA SER A 28 8.01 -7.70 -13.25
C SER A 28 8.93 -8.73 -13.90
N ALA A 29 8.44 -9.96 -14.09
CA ALA A 29 9.06 -10.93 -14.97
C ALA A 29 8.52 -10.64 -16.37
N GLN A 30 9.23 -9.79 -17.11
CA GLN A 30 9.12 -9.74 -18.56
C GLN A 30 9.40 -11.14 -19.10
N HIS A 31 8.34 -11.87 -19.44
CA HIS A 31 8.45 -13.07 -20.23
C HIS A 31 8.51 -12.62 -21.69
N GLY A 32 9.66 -12.89 -22.30
CA GLY A 32 9.99 -12.50 -23.66
C GLY A 32 8.92 -12.99 -24.63
N LYS A 33 8.41 -12.06 -25.44
CA LYS A 33 7.82 -12.42 -26.71
C LYS A 33 8.93 -13.06 -27.53
N THR A 34 8.88 -14.37 -27.71
CA THR A 34 9.47 -15.02 -28.89
C THR A 34 8.60 -14.62 -30.08
N GLY A 35 8.88 -13.44 -30.61
CA GLY A 35 8.51 -13.01 -31.94
C GLY A 35 9.82 -12.68 -32.62
N ASP A 36 10.21 -13.54 -33.54
CA ASP A 36 11.36 -13.39 -34.42
C ASP A 36 11.14 -12.13 -35.27
N GLU A 37 11.81 -11.03 -34.91
CA GLU A 37 12.09 -9.86 -35.75
C GLU A 37 12.86 -8.83 -34.89
N VAL A 38 14.13 -9.12 -34.64
CA VAL A 38 15.08 -8.15 -34.09
C VAL A 38 15.77 -7.47 -35.27
N HIS A 39 15.24 -6.32 -35.68
CA HIS A 39 15.96 -5.40 -36.56
C HIS A 39 17.11 -4.77 -35.76
N HIS A 40 18.32 -5.32 -35.94
CA HIS A 40 19.54 -4.72 -35.44
C HIS A 40 19.81 -3.40 -36.17
N PHE A 41 19.52 -2.27 -35.51
CA PHE A 41 20.17 -1.00 -35.83
C PHE A 41 21.55 -0.99 -35.16
N ALA A 42 22.51 -1.62 -35.82
CA ALA A 42 23.93 -1.42 -35.57
C ALA A 42 24.55 -1.07 -36.92
N GLY A 43 25.09 0.14 -37.03
CA GLY A 43 25.75 0.59 -38.24
C GLY A 43 26.93 -0.31 -38.59
N SER A 44 26.90 -0.87 -39.81
CA SER A 44 28.10 -1.27 -40.52
C SER A 44 27.81 -1.33 -42.03
N SER A 45 28.27 -0.28 -42.72
CA SER A 45 28.77 -0.28 -44.10
C SER A 45 28.05 -1.14 -45.15
N THR A 46 27.20 -0.49 -45.95
CA THR A 46 26.88 -0.94 -47.31
C THR A 46 27.43 0.06 -48.31
N GLU A 47 28.51 -0.40 -48.94
CA GLU A 47 29.02 -0.15 -50.29
C GLU A 47 28.52 1.03 -51.13
N HIS A 48 29.52 1.68 -51.72
CA HIS A 48 29.47 2.71 -52.75
C HIS A 48 28.77 2.22 -54.03
N GLY A 49 27.51 2.62 -54.22
CA GLY A 49 26.81 2.58 -55.50
C GLY A 49 26.76 3.97 -56.13
N HIS A 50 27.75 4.30 -56.96
CA HIS A 50 27.78 5.52 -57.77
C HIS A 50 26.75 5.48 -58.89
N HIS A 51 25.55 6.04 -58.70
CA HIS A 51 24.64 6.34 -59.81
C HIS A 51 23.89 7.67 -59.62
N HIS A 52 24.37 8.69 -60.35
CA HIS A 52 23.67 9.92 -60.80
C HIS A 52 22.83 10.71 -59.77
N ALA A 53 23.49 11.61 -59.03
CA ALA A 53 22.82 12.70 -58.31
C ALA A 53 22.45 13.84 -59.29
N GLY A 54 21.24 13.78 -59.85
CA GLY A 54 20.52 15.00 -60.21
C GLY A 54 20.11 15.75 -58.93
N PRO A 55 19.73 17.04 -58.99
CA PRO A 55 19.31 17.77 -57.79
C PRO A 55 18.02 17.16 -57.25
N THR A 56 18.16 16.25 -56.29
CA THR A 56 17.04 15.67 -55.55
C THR A 56 16.60 16.70 -54.53
N ASN A 57 15.42 17.26 -54.74
CA ASN A 57 14.76 18.17 -53.82
C ASN A 57 14.55 17.44 -52.48
N GLU A 58 15.42 17.67 -51.50
CA GLU A 58 15.30 17.11 -50.16
C GLU A 58 14.01 17.65 -49.52
N SER A 59 13.01 16.78 -49.32
CA SER A 59 11.76 17.20 -48.68
C SER A 59 12.02 17.54 -47.21
N PHE A 60 11.47 18.66 -46.75
CA PHE A 60 11.55 19.03 -45.33
C PHE A 60 11.08 17.87 -44.44
N GLY A 61 11.94 17.46 -43.50
CA GLY A 61 11.63 16.34 -42.59
C GLY A 61 10.45 16.66 -41.68
N THR A 62 9.83 15.62 -41.11
CA THR A 62 8.63 15.71 -40.25
C THR A 62 8.77 16.74 -39.11
N GLY A 63 9.98 16.92 -38.58
CA GLY A 63 10.27 17.93 -37.55
C GLY A 63 10.01 19.38 -37.99
N PHE A 64 10.22 19.70 -39.27
CA PHE A 64 9.95 21.03 -39.82
C PHE A 64 8.45 21.37 -39.75
N PHE A 65 7.60 20.42 -40.13
CA PHE A 65 6.15 20.58 -40.06
C PHE A 65 5.64 20.64 -38.62
N LEU A 66 6.26 19.90 -37.69
CA LEU A 66 5.94 20.00 -36.25
C LEU A 66 6.24 21.39 -35.69
N VAL A 67 7.39 21.97 -36.03
CA VAL A 67 7.75 23.32 -35.60
C VAL A 67 6.81 24.36 -36.24
N LEU A 68 6.51 24.21 -37.54
CA LEU A 68 5.55 25.06 -38.25
C LEU A 68 4.15 25.01 -37.63
N ALA A 69 3.71 23.85 -37.15
CA ALA A 69 2.44 23.70 -36.44
C ALA A 69 2.52 24.25 -35.00
N ALA A 70 3.65 24.08 -34.32
CA ALA A 70 3.83 24.52 -32.93
C ALA A 70 3.77 26.04 -32.77
N ILE A 71 4.26 26.81 -33.76
CA ILE A 71 4.25 28.28 -33.73
C ILE A 71 2.82 28.84 -33.59
N PRO A 72 1.86 28.60 -34.50
CA PRO A 72 0.49 29.11 -34.36
C PRO A 72 -0.23 28.53 -33.14
N ILE A 73 0.02 27.27 -32.78
CA ILE A 73 -0.55 26.66 -31.57
C ILE A 73 -0.09 27.41 -30.31
N SER A 74 1.21 27.71 -30.19
CA SER A 74 1.77 28.42 -29.05
C SER A 74 1.20 29.84 -28.91
N ILE A 75 0.98 30.54 -30.03
CA ILE A 75 0.36 31.87 -30.06
C ILE A 75 -1.10 31.77 -29.60
N GLY A 76 -1.86 30.79 -30.10
CA GLY A 76 -3.24 30.56 -29.69
C GLY A 76 -3.38 30.24 -28.19
N VAL A 77 -2.49 29.39 -27.67
CA VAL A 77 -2.44 29.08 -26.23
C VAL A 77 -2.08 30.32 -25.42
N TYR A 78 -1.11 31.12 -25.87
CA TYR A 78 -0.71 32.34 -25.17
C TYR A 78 -1.86 33.34 -25.06
N GLN A 79 -2.58 33.60 -26.15
CA GLN A 79 -3.74 34.50 -26.10
C GLN A 79 -4.87 33.96 -25.21
N TYR A 80 -5.11 32.65 -25.23
CA TYR A 80 -6.13 32.03 -24.39
C TYR A 80 -5.73 31.94 -22.91
N ALA A 81 -4.43 31.92 -22.61
CA ALA A 81 -3.88 31.93 -21.26
C ALA A 81 -3.89 33.32 -20.61
N GLN A 82 -3.93 34.40 -21.41
CA GLN A 82 -3.90 35.75 -20.87
C GLN A 82 -5.15 36.07 -20.03
N PRO A 83 -4.99 36.71 -18.86
CA PRO A 83 -6.11 37.16 -18.05
C PRO A 83 -6.87 38.30 -18.76
N SER A 84 -8.17 38.43 -18.49
CA SER A 84 -8.95 39.54 -19.05
C SER A 84 -8.51 40.88 -18.43
N ALA A 85 -8.74 41.99 -19.14
CA ALA A 85 -8.43 43.34 -18.64
C ALA A 85 -9.07 43.65 -17.26
N ASP A 86 -10.19 42.99 -16.95
CA ASP A 86 -10.92 43.10 -15.69
C ASP A 86 -10.34 42.23 -14.54
N GLY A 87 -9.21 41.56 -14.76
CA GLY A 87 -8.54 40.70 -13.76
C GLY A 87 -9.23 39.35 -13.55
N SER A 88 -10.19 38.97 -14.40
CA SER A 88 -10.85 37.66 -14.29
C SER A 88 -9.89 36.54 -14.76
N PRO A 89 -9.94 35.35 -14.12
CA PRO A 89 -9.06 34.25 -14.49
C PRO A 89 -9.30 33.85 -15.95
N SER A 90 -8.21 33.59 -16.67
CA SER A 90 -8.26 33.20 -18.08
C SER A 90 -9.06 31.91 -18.29
N GLY A 91 -9.49 31.65 -19.53
CA GLY A 91 -10.26 30.45 -19.87
C GLY A 91 -9.54 29.15 -19.47
N LEU A 92 -8.20 29.10 -19.63
CA LEU A 92 -7.38 28.00 -19.14
C LEU A 92 -7.39 27.89 -17.62
N ALA A 93 -7.29 29.00 -16.89
CA ALA A 93 -7.31 28.97 -15.43
C ALA A 93 -8.65 28.43 -14.91
N LYS A 94 -9.78 28.83 -15.51
CA LYS A 94 -11.11 28.27 -15.19
C LYS A 94 -11.23 26.78 -15.52
N LEU A 95 -10.64 26.35 -16.64
CA LEU A 95 -10.61 24.94 -16.99
C LEU A 95 -9.77 24.14 -15.99
N ILE A 96 -8.59 24.62 -15.61
CA ILE A 96 -7.74 23.99 -14.59
C ILE A 96 -8.47 23.96 -13.24
N ASP A 97 -9.15 25.04 -12.89
CA ASP A 97 -9.91 25.15 -11.65
C ASP A 97 -11.10 24.16 -11.60
N SER A 98 -11.69 23.82 -12.74
CA SER A 98 -12.72 22.75 -12.79
C SER A 98 -12.19 21.37 -12.35
N TYR A 99 -10.88 21.14 -12.43
CA TYR A 99 -10.22 19.92 -11.95
C TYR A 99 -9.76 20.02 -10.47
N SER A 100 -9.94 21.17 -9.80
CA SER A 100 -9.55 21.37 -8.39
C SER A 100 -10.18 20.33 -7.46
N HIS A 101 -11.41 19.88 -7.74
CA HIS A 101 -12.09 18.83 -6.99
C HIS A 101 -11.31 17.50 -6.94
N TYR A 102 -10.50 17.17 -7.96
CA TYR A 102 -9.62 16.01 -7.89
C TYR A 102 -8.50 16.19 -6.86
N LYS A 103 -7.96 17.42 -6.73
CA LYS A 103 -6.95 17.73 -5.70
C LYS A 103 -7.53 17.56 -4.31
N GLU A 104 -8.75 18.05 -4.07
CA GLU A 104 -9.44 17.88 -2.79
C GLU A 104 -9.71 16.41 -2.45
N LYS A 105 -10.22 15.63 -3.41
CA LYS A 105 -10.41 14.19 -3.23
C LYS A 105 -9.11 13.46 -2.90
N TRP A 106 -8.03 13.82 -3.60
CA TRP A 106 -6.73 13.20 -3.37
C TRP A 106 -6.16 13.59 -2.00
N ALA A 107 -6.27 14.86 -1.62
CA ALA A 107 -5.89 15.34 -0.29
C ALA A 107 -6.70 14.66 0.83
N ALA A 108 -8.02 14.51 0.67
CA ALA A 108 -8.87 13.84 1.64
C ALA A 108 -8.49 12.36 1.82
N ARG A 109 -8.17 11.66 0.72
CA ARG A 109 -7.69 10.27 0.79
C ARG A 109 -6.34 10.18 1.49
N ASN A 110 -5.42 11.08 1.17
CA ASN A 110 -4.10 11.11 1.82
C ASN A 110 -4.22 11.40 3.31
N ALA A 111 -5.06 12.35 3.70
CA ALA A 111 -5.33 12.65 5.11
C ALA A 111 -5.87 11.43 5.87
N LEU A 112 -6.80 10.70 5.26
CA LEU A 112 -7.33 9.45 5.81
C LEU A 112 -6.21 8.41 5.99
N HIS A 113 -5.38 8.20 4.96
CA HIS A 113 -4.24 7.26 5.06
C HIS A 113 -3.24 7.65 6.15
N VAL A 114 -2.91 8.94 6.30
CA VAL A 114 -2.02 9.44 7.34
C VAL A 114 -2.62 9.20 8.72
N SER A 115 -3.90 9.53 8.92
CA SER A 115 -4.57 9.29 10.21
C SER A 115 -4.60 7.80 10.61
N MET A 116 -4.80 6.91 9.63
CA MET A 116 -4.74 5.46 9.87
C MET A 116 -3.34 5.00 10.25
N LEU A 117 -2.31 5.56 9.60
CA LEU A 117 -0.92 5.23 9.89
C LEU A 117 -0.51 5.73 11.28
N GLU A 118 -0.92 6.94 11.66
CA GLU A 118 -0.68 7.50 12.99
C GLU A 118 -1.36 6.66 14.07
N GLN A 119 -2.61 6.28 13.88
CA GLN A 119 -3.32 5.40 14.81
C GLN A 119 -2.64 4.02 14.91
N ALA A 120 -2.26 3.42 13.77
CA ALA A 120 -1.57 2.13 13.76
C ALA A 120 -0.19 2.20 14.44
N ALA A 121 0.53 3.31 14.29
CA ALA A 121 1.80 3.54 14.96
C ALA A 121 1.62 3.69 16.48
N PHE A 122 0.58 4.42 16.91
CA PHE A 122 0.21 4.54 18.32
C PHE A 122 -0.14 3.19 18.93
N ASP A 123 -1.02 2.42 18.29
CA ASP A 123 -1.43 1.10 18.76
C ASP A 123 -0.24 0.14 18.81
N ARG A 124 0.64 0.16 17.80
CA ARG A 124 1.88 -0.63 17.82
C ARG A 124 2.74 -0.26 19.02
N ASN A 125 2.92 1.01 19.31
CA ASN A 125 3.71 1.45 20.46
C ASN A 125 3.09 0.94 21.76
N LEU A 126 1.77 1.05 21.91
CA LEU A 126 1.04 0.52 23.06
C LEU A 126 1.28 -0.98 23.25
N PHE A 127 1.05 -1.79 22.20
CA PHE A 127 1.21 -3.24 22.28
C PHE A 127 2.66 -3.70 22.39
N GLN A 128 3.63 -2.94 21.89
CA GLN A 128 5.05 -3.26 22.06
C GLN A 128 5.54 -2.95 23.49
N SER A 129 4.97 -1.94 24.12
CA SER A 129 5.32 -1.57 25.50
C SER A 129 4.61 -2.41 26.56
N ASP A 130 3.51 -3.08 26.19
CA ASP A 130 2.73 -3.90 27.13
C ASP A 130 3.41 -5.25 27.39
N VAL A 131 3.55 -5.60 28.66
CA VAL A 131 4.04 -6.91 29.09
C VAL A 131 2.83 -7.84 29.00
N GLY A 132 2.54 -8.32 27.78
CA GLY A 132 1.34 -9.09 27.48
C GLY A 132 1.04 -10.20 28.49
N SER A 133 -0.23 -10.62 28.61
CA SER A 133 -0.61 -11.59 29.64
C SER A 133 0.12 -12.93 29.45
N ALA A 134 0.75 -13.43 30.51
CA ALA A 134 1.35 -14.77 30.53
C ALA A 134 0.34 -15.91 30.34
N HIS A 135 -0.97 -15.60 30.40
CA HIS A 135 -2.05 -16.55 30.30
C HIS A 135 -2.55 -16.65 28.86
N VAL A 136 -2.50 -17.84 28.28
CA VAL A 136 -3.06 -18.13 26.95
C VAL A 136 -4.50 -18.60 27.13
N ASN A 137 -5.46 -17.84 26.59
CA ASN A 137 -6.86 -18.26 26.61
C ASN A 137 -7.12 -19.31 25.52
N LEU A 138 -7.30 -20.56 25.93
CA LEU A 138 -7.54 -21.70 25.04
C LEU A 138 -9.05 -21.85 24.81
N ARG A 139 -9.46 -21.96 23.54
CA ARG A 139 -10.86 -22.14 23.16
C ARG A 139 -11.46 -23.48 23.64
N PHE A 140 -10.62 -24.51 23.80
CA PHE A 140 -11.02 -25.83 24.30
C PHE A 140 -9.94 -26.35 25.27
N PRO A 141 -9.99 -25.97 26.56
CA PRO A 141 -9.01 -26.43 27.55
C PRO A 141 -9.12 -27.94 27.82
N GLU A 142 -10.30 -28.53 27.59
CA GLU A 142 -10.54 -29.96 27.81
C GLU A 142 -9.74 -30.89 26.89
N GLN A 143 -9.17 -30.39 25.79
CA GLN A 143 -8.36 -31.22 24.90
C GLN A 143 -7.11 -31.77 25.59
N PHE A 144 -6.59 -31.09 26.62
CA PHE A 144 -5.47 -31.58 27.42
C PHE A 144 -5.86 -32.77 28.32
N ASN A 145 -7.14 -32.89 28.65
CA ASN A 145 -7.72 -34.02 29.38
C ASN A 145 -8.01 -35.22 28.46
N THR A 146 -7.86 -35.09 27.14
CA THR A 146 -8.14 -36.18 26.19
C THR A 146 -6.87 -36.61 25.45
N GLY A 147 -6.42 -37.85 25.67
CA GLY A 147 -5.27 -38.45 24.98
C GLY A 147 -5.66 -39.37 23.81
N SER A 148 -4.68 -39.83 23.04
CA SER A 148 -4.90 -40.90 22.05
C SER A 148 -5.42 -42.17 22.74
N PRO A 149 -6.47 -42.83 22.24
CA PRO A 149 -6.96 -44.08 22.80
C PRO A 149 -5.99 -45.26 22.64
N TRP A 150 -5.08 -45.19 21.67
CA TRP A 150 -4.20 -46.28 21.28
C TRP A 150 -2.72 -45.88 21.37
N ASN A 151 -1.85 -46.87 21.63
CA ASN A 151 -0.39 -46.73 21.66
C ASN A 151 0.14 -45.63 22.59
N VAL A 152 -0.40 -45.51 23.80
CA VAL A 152 0.10 -44.56 24.81
C VAL A 152 1.16 -45.22 25.69
N PRO A 153 2.42 -44.75 25.70
CA PRO A 153 3.44 -45.21 26.63
C PRO A 153 2.99 -45.04 28.09
N ALA A 154 3.42 -45.94 28.97
CA ALA A 154 3.12 -45.82 30.40
C ALA A 154 3.54 -44.43 30.91
N GLY A 155 2.64 -43.74 31.62
CA GLY A 155 2.86 -42.38 32.13
C GLY A 155 2.39 -41.23 31.23
N HIS A 156 2.00 -41.49 29.97
CA HIS A 156 1.59 -40.45 29.00
C HIS A 156 0.07 -40.39 28.75
N ARG A 157 -0.74 -40.85 29.69
CA ARG A 157 -2.21 -40.81 29.58
C ARG A 157 -2.74 -39.37 29.65
N ALA A 158 -4.01 -39.19 29.29
CA ALA A 158 -4.80 -38.00 29.57
C ALA A 158 -4.39 -37.40 30.92
N ARG A 159 -3.88 -36.16 30.90
CA ARG A 159 -3.37 -35.50 32.09
C ARG A 159 -4.55 -34.70 32.65
N ASP A 160 -5.10 -35.16 33.77
CA ASP A 160 -6.16 -34.42 34.48
C ASP A 160 -5.62 -33.03 34.86
N MET A 161 -6.09 -32.00 34.18
CA MET A 161 -5.65 -30.63 34.39
C MET A 161 -5.95 -30.15 35.82
N GLU A 162 -7.02 -30.67 36.44
CA GLU A 162 -7.37 -30.39 37.84
C GLU A 162 -6.25 -30.78 38.82
N LYS A 163 -5.61 -31.94 38.61
CA LYS A 163 -4.49 -32.38 39.45
C LYS A 163 -3.26 -31.48 39.28
N LEU A 164 -3.04 -30.99 38.06
CA LEU A 164 -1.94 -30.06 37.78
C LEU A 164 -2.18 -28.70 38.46
N VAL A 165 -3.40 -28.18 38.37
CA VAL A 165 -3.81 -26.94 39.05
C VAL A 165 -3.60 -27.10 40.56
N ALA A 166 -4.13 -28.16 41.17
CA ALA A 166 -3.99 -28.42 42.60
C ALA A 166 -2.51 -28.52 43.05
N HIS A 167 -1.65 -29.13 42.23
CA HIS A 167 -0.21 -29.20 42.51
C HIS A 167 0.45 -27.82 42.54
N TYR A 168 0.19 -26.97 41.54
CA TYR A 168 0.77 -25.62 41.50
C TYR A 168 0.17 -24.68 42.54
N GLU A 169 -1.13 -24.80 42.84
CA GLU A 169 -1.74 -24.08 43.95
C GLU A 169 -1.08 -24.42 45.28
N LYS A 170 -0.76 -25.71 45.51
CA LYS A 170 -0.03 -26.15 46.70
C LYS A 170 1.37 -25.52 46.76
N ILE A 171 2.13 -25.57 45.67
CA ILE A 171 3.46 -24.94 45.58
C ILE A 171 3.39 -23.44 45.84
N ASN A 172 2.39 -22.75 45.28
CA ASN A 172 2.21 -21.31 45.48
C ASN A 172 1.91 -20.99 46.94
N LYS A 173 1.00 -21.73 47.58
CA LYS A 173 0.72 -21.59 49.02
C LYS A 173 1.96 -21.80 49.87
N GLU A 174 2.72 -22.87 49.62
CA GLU A 174 3.98 -23.15 50.35
C GLU A 174 5.02 -22.03 50.15
N ASN A 175 5.10 -21.43 48.95
CA ASN A 175 6.02 -20.32 48.68
C ASN A 175 5.56 -19.00 49.33
N GLU A 176 4.26 -18.76 49.41
CA GLU A 176 3.68 -17.62 50.13
C GLU A 176 3.92 -17.73 51.63
N GLU A 177 3.75 -18.93 52.20
CA GLU A 177 4.05 -19.22 53.60
C GLU A 177 5.53 -19.03 53.93
N LYS A 178 6.45 -19.41 53.03
CA LYS A 178 7.90 -19.18 53.20
C LYS A 178 8.32 -17.72 53.04
N LYS A 179 7.51 -16.89 52.39
CA LYS A 179 7.76 -15.45 52.21
C LYS A 179 7.21 -14.60 53.36
N ARG A 180 6.28 -15.15 54.15
CA ARG A 180 5.77 -14.54 55.39
C ARG A 180 6.70 -14.83 56.55
#